data_AF-A0A835MJJ2-F1
#
_entry.id   AF-A0A835MJJ2-F1
#
_cell.length_a   1.000
_cell.length_b   1.000
_cell.length_c   1.000
_cell.angle_alpha   90.00
_cell.angle_beta   90.00
_cell.angle_gamma   90.00
#
_symmetry.space_group_name_H-M   'P 1'
#
loop_
_entity.id
_entity.type
_entity.pdbx_description
1 polymer ?
#
loop_
_entity_poly.entity_id
_entity_poly.type
_entity_poly.pdbx_seq_one_letter_code
_entity_poly.pdbx_strand_id
1 'polypeptide(L)'
;MAQAPPKNPERSISWFKRFQYDKERDSPSDARNVLLVIATLIAAVTFQAGVNPPGGVWQDNDDDHKQSHEAGIAIYASQKRPYYVFLISNTLAFSASLLVITSLTYRFPFHFEIWVATASMMITYASAIFAVTPRESVHFRYLLITAAVPFVTRFLIQMLKKFRKSKKRACSNKLSTYDQEVDGQTGQRV
;
A
#
# COMPACT_ATOMS: atom_id res chain seq x y z
N MET A 1 39.29 35.29 -18.35
CA MET A 1 38.19 34.66 -17.59
C MET A 1 37.79 33.40 -18.36
N ALA A 2 38.12 32.21 -17.85
CA ALA A 2 37.78 30.95 -18.52
C ALA A 2 36.27 30.70 -18.37
N GLN A 3 35.57 30.54 -19.49
CA GLN A 3 34.14 30.26 -19.50
C GLN A 3 33.92 28.80 -19.09
N ALA A 4 33.09 28.59 -18.06
CA ALA A 4 32.81 27.26 -17.55
C ALA A 4 32.15 26.38 -18.63
N PRO A 5 32.49 25.08 -18.72
CA PRO A 5 31.95 24.19 -19.73
C PRO A 5 30.42 24.05 -19.59
N PRO A 6 29.68 23.97 -20.72
CA PRO A 6 28.23 23.87 -20.68
C PRO A 6 27.79 22.58 -19.98
N LYS A 7 26.90 22.69 -18.98
CA LYS A 7 26.27 21.54 -18.31
C LYS A 7 25.36 20.82 -19.31
N ASN A 8 25.79 19.66 -19.82
CA ASN A 8 24.97 18.81 -20.67
C ASN A 8 23.91 18.04 -19.84
N PRO A 9 22.60 18.32 -20.02
CA PRO A 9 21.52 17.66 -19.28
C PRO A 9 21.33 16.17 -19.63
N GLU A 10 21.89 15.66 -20.73
CA GLU A 10 21.70 14.25 -21.14
C GLU A 10 22.41 13.23 -20.24
N ARG A 11 23.50 13.63 -19.57
CA ARG A 11 24.34 12.70 -18.78
C ARG A 11 23.65 12.24 -17.50
N SER A 12 22.70 13.00 -16.95
CA SER A 12 21.99 12.60 -15.73
C SER A 12 20.83 11.64 -16.00
N ILE A 13 20.32 11.57 -17.23
CA ILE A 13 19.22 10.67 -17.59
C ILE A 13 19.74 9.29 -18.00
N SER A 14 20.94 9.21 -18.59
CA SER A 14 21.47 7.95 -19.12
C SER A 14 21.79 6.91 -18.04
N TRP A 15 22.28 7.33 -16.87
CA TRP A 15 22.69 6.40 -15.82
C TRP A 15 21.48 5.71 -15.15
N PHE A 16 20.35 6.40 -15.00
CA PHE A 16 19.12 5.81 -14.47
C PHE A 16 18.58 4.68 -15.35
N LYS A 17 18.82 4.75 -16.67
CA LYS A 17 18.38 3.71 -17.61
C LYS A 17 18.97 2.33 -17.28
N ARG A 18 20.17 2.29 -16.68
CA ARG A 18 20.80 1.03 -16.22
C ARG A 18 20.06 0.39 -15.03
N PHE A 19 19.41 1.20 -14.20
CA PHE A 19 18.68 0.78 -13.00
C PHE A 19 17.19 0.54 -13.25
N GLN A 20 16.70 0.80 -14.46
CA GLN A 20 15.32 0.46 -14.81
C GLN A 20 15.16 -1.06 -14.88
N TYR A 21 14.01 -1.55 -14.41
CA TYR A 21 13.63 -2.94 -14.53
C TYR A 21 13.50 -3.31 -16.01
N ASP A 22 14.24 -4.33 -16.42
CA ASP A 22 14.21 -4.88 -17.77
C ASP A 22 13.64 -6.29 -17.74
N LYS A 23 12.57 -6.56 -18.49
CA LYS A 23 11.92 -7.87 -18.52
C LYS A 23 12.78 -8.96 -19.18
N GLU A 24 13.75 -8.58 -20.00
CA GLU A 24 14.64 -9.51 -20.70
C GLU A 24 15.81 -9.94 -19.80
N ARG A 25 16.26 -9.04 -18.91
CA ARG A 25 17.39 -9.28 -18.00
C ARG A 25 16.96 -9.71 -16.60
N ASP A 26 15.89 -9.11 -16.07
CA ASP A 26 15.53 -9.21 -14.66
C ASP A 26 14.32 -10.13 -14.47
N SER A 27 14.49 -11.19 -13.68
CA SER A 27 13.42 -12.16 -13.46
C SER A 27 12.27 -11.54 -12.64
N PRO A 28 11.00 -11.94 -12.86
CA PRO A 28 9.89 -11.50 -12.04
C PRO A 28 10.05 -11.86 -10.54
N SER A 29 10.83 -12.89 -10.23
CA SER A 29 11.14 -13.29 -8.85
C SER A 29 12.10 -12.31 -8.18
N ASP A 30 13.12 -11.85 -8.90
CA ASP A 30 14.09 -10.89 -8.36
C ASP A 30 13.43 -9.54 -8.09
N ALA A 31 12.63 -9.05 -9.04
CA ALA A 31 11.84 -7.84 -8.85
C ALA A 31 10.87 -7.98 -7.66
N ARG A 32 10.21 -9.14 -7.50
CA ARG A 32 9.34 -9.42 -6.35
C ARG A 32 10.13 -9.35 -5.04
N ASN A 33 11.30 -9.97 -4.97
CA ASN A 33 12.12 -9.99 -3.77
C ASN A 33 12.60 -8.59 -3.37
N VAL A 34 13.10 -7.80 -4.34
CA VAL A 34 13.52 -6.40 -4.10
C VAL A 34 12.34 -5.54 -3.64
N LEU A 35 11.19 -5.66 -4.29
CA LEU A 35 9.99 -4.88 -3.91
C LEU A 35 9.46 -5.28 -2.53
N LEU A 36 9.54 -6.56 -2.16
CA LEU A 36 9.19 -7.01 -0.81
C LEU A 36 10.11 -6.36 0.23
N VAL A 37 11.43 -6.37 0.02
CA VAL A 37 12.38 -5.72 0.92
C VAL A 37 12.07 -4.23 1.09
N ILE A 38 11.89 -3.50 -0.01
CA ILE A 38 11.56 -2.08 0.02
C ILE A 38 10.24 -1.83 0.75
N ALA A 39 9.21 -2.63 0.47
CA ALA A 39 7.91 -2.48 1.11
C ALA A 39 7.98 -2.76 2.62
N THR A 40 8.67 -3.81 3.04
CA THR A 40 8.84 -4.13 4.47
C THR A 40 9.63 -3.06 5.20
N LEU A 41 10.67 -2.46 4.57
CA LEU A 41 11.41 -1.34 5.14
C LEU A 41 10.52 -0.10 5.32
N ILE A 42 9.74 0.27 4.31
CA ILE A 42 8.79 1.39 4.42
C ILE A 42 7.75 1.11 5.52
N ALA A 43 7.20 -0.11 5.57
CA ALA A 43 6.25 -0.51 6.60
C ALA A 43 6.86 -0.37 8.01
N ALA A 44 8.10 -0.84 8.20
CA ALA A 44 8.79 -0.76 9.48
C ALA A 44 9.07 0.68 9.91
N VAL A 45 9.62 1.51 9.02
CA VAL A 45 9.92 2.92 9.30
C VAL A 45 8.65 3.70 9.64
N THR A 46 7.59 3.51 8.86
CA THR A 46 6.32 4.22 9.08
C THR A 46 5.59 3.71 10.33
N PHE A 47 5.67 2.42 10.65
CA PHE A 47 5.15 1.90 11.92
C PHE A 47 5.86 2.54 13.10
N GLN A 48 7.20 2.55 13.09
CA GLN A 48 8.00 3.16 14.15
C GLN A 48 7.70 4.65 14.32
N ALA A 49 7.63 5.41 13.23
CA ALA A 49 7.31 6.83 13.27
C ALA A 49 5.86 7.12 13.73
N GLY A 50 4.92 6.21 13.45
CA GLY A 50 3.53 6.34 13.86
C GLY A 50 3.32 6.05 15.35
N VAL A 51 3.94 4.99 15.87
CA VAL A 51 3.82 4.62 17.29
C VAL A 51 4.72 5.45 18.21
N ASN A 52 5.79 6.02 17.67
CA ASN A 52 6.68 6.95 18.37
C ASN A 52 6.66 8.30 17.64
N PRO A 53 5.65 9.17 17.91
CA PRO A 53 5.54 10.45 17.23
C PRO A 53 6.80 11.31 17.46
N PRO A 54 7.20 12.14 16.49
CA PRO A 54 8.31 13.08 16.66
C PRO A 54 8.14 13.93 17.92
N GLY A 55 9.20 14.05 18.73
CA GLY A 55 9.13 14.75 20.02
C GLY A 55 8.50 13.95 21.16
N GLY A 56 7.95 12.76 20.89
CA GLY A 56 7.39 11.87 21.90
C GLY A 56 5.95 12.22 22.28
N VAL A 57 5.52 11.65 23.41
CA VAL A 57 4.21 11.87 24.01
C VAL A 57 4.37 12.52 25.38
N TRP A 58 3.38 13.29 25.80
CA TRP A 58 3.32 13.83 27.15
C TRP A 58 3.32 12.68 28.17
N GLN A 59 4.07 12.83 29.26
CA GLN A 59 4.21 11.81 30.32
C GLN A 59 3.35 12.12 31.54
N ASP A 60 2.77 13.31 31.59
CA ASP A 60 1.95 13.85 32.66
C ASP A 60 0.68 14.50 32.09
N ASN A 61 -0.25 14.79 33.00
CA ASN A 61 -1.41 15.62 32.72
C ASN A 61 -1.14 17.01 33.26
N ASP A 62 -1.42 18.03 32.47
CA ASP A 62 -1.43 19.42 32.92
C ASP A 62 -2.80 20.04 32.63
N ASP A 63 -3.41 20.56 33.68
CA ASP A 63 -4.72 21.21 33.66
C ASP A 63 -4.59 22.74 33.79
N ASP A 64 -3.37 23.31 33.68
CA ASP A 64 -3.17 24.75 33.77
C ASP A 64 -3.88 25.49 32.62
N HIS A 65 -4.49 26.63 32.95
CA HIS A 65 -5.41 27.37 32.08
C HIS A 65 -4.78 27.94 30.80
N LYS A 66 -3.45 27.87 30.66
CA LYS A 66 -2.71 28.39 29.50
C LYS A 66 -2.46 27.34 28.42
N GLN A 67 -2.24 26.07 28.79
CA GLN A 67 -1.91 25.02 27.83
C GLN A 67 -2.14 23.62 28.42
N SER A 68 -3.38 23.15 28.42
CA SER A 68 -3.69 21.80 28.91
C SER A 68 -3.17 20.71 27.95
N HIS A 69 -2.56 19.68 28.52
CA HIS A 69 -2.12 18.47 27.81
C HIS A 69 -2.41 17.20 28.62
N GLU A 70 -2.64 16.10 27.91
CA GLU A 70 -2.98 14.80 28.47
C GLU A 70 -1.85 13.81 28.19
N ALA A 71 -1.50 12.99 29.18
CA ALA A 71 -0.50 11.95 29.07
C ALA A 71 -0.85 10.97 27.94
N GLY A 72 0.15 10.57 27.16
CA GLY A 72 0.00 9.70 26.00
C GLY A 72 -0.33 10.42 24.69
N ILE A 73 -0.74 11.70 24.72
CA ILE A 73 -0.93 12.50 23.51
C ILE A 73 0.43 12.95 22.95
N ALA A 74 0.59 12.91 21.63
CA ALA A 74 1.80 13.37 20.96
C ALA A 74 2.08 14.84 21.27
N ILE A 75 3.30 15.16 21.70
CA ILE A 75 3.78 16.54 21.86
C ILE A 75 3.70 17.29 20.52
N TYR A 76 3.95 16.58 19.42
CA TYR A 76 3.83 17.15 18.07
C TYR A 76 2.40 17.59 17.71
N ALA A 77 1.37 17.02 18.36
CA ALA A 77 -0.03 17.38 18.10
C ALA A 77 -0.37 18.82 18.53
N SER A 78 0.46 19.46 19.36
CA SER A 78 0.35 20.90 19.69
C SER A 78 0.45 21.78 18.44
N GLN A 79 1.18 21.33 17.40
CA GLN A 79 1.22 21.99 16.09
C GLN A 79 0.29 21.27 15.09
N LYS A 80 -1.01 21.57 15.17
CA LYS A 80 -2.06 20.85 14.42
C LYS A 80 -1.75 20.65 12.93
N ARG A 81 -1.45 21.73 12.19
CA ARG A 81 -1.24 21.65 10.72
C ARG A 81 -0.11 20.70 10.30
N PRO A 82 1.15 20.89 10.74
CA PRO A 82 2.25 20.01 10.36
C PRO A 82 2.09 18.58 10.90
N TYR A 83 1.49 18.43 12.10
CA TYR A 83 1.16 17.11 12.65
C TYR A 83 0.24 16.32 11.72
N TYR A 84 -0.85 16.91 11.22
CA TYR A 84 -1.75 16.22 10.30
C TYR A 84 -1.10 15.88 8.96
N VAL A 85 -0.24 16.75 8.42
CA VAL A 85 0.50 16.46 7.18
C VAL A 85 1.42 15.25 7.38
N PHE A 86 2.15 15.21 8.49
CA PHE A 86 2.97 14.07 8.88
C PHE A 86 2.12 12.79 9.01
N LEU A 87 1.04 12.84 9.79
CA LEU A 87 0.19 11.69 10.10
C LEU A 87 -0.43 11.07 8.83
N ILE A 88 -0.97 11.91 7.94
CA ILE A 88 -1.59 11.48 6.68
C ILE A 88 -0.54 10.86 5.77
N SER A 89 0.61 11.52 5.60
CA SER A 89 1.68 11.04 4.73
C SER A 89 2.26 9.70 5.22
N ASN A 90 2.50 9.59 6.52
CA ASN A 90 3.01 8.37 7.16
C ASN A 90 2.02 7.21 7.02
N THR A 91 0.74 7.46 7.30
CA THR A 91 -0.32 6.45 7.19
C THR A 91 -0.54 5.99 5.75
N LEU A 92 -0.44 6.91 4.77
CA LEU A 92 -0.51 6.58 3.35
C LEU A 92 0.67 5.69 2.92
N ALA A 93 1.89 6.03 3.34
CA ALA A 93 3.09 5.24 3.05
C ALA A 93 3.01 3.83 3.68
N PHE A 94 2.58 3.74 4.94
CA PHE A 94 2.34 2.46 5.62
C PHE A 94 1.30 1.62 4.87
N SER A 95 0.15 2.21 4.53
CA SER A 95 -0.92 1.51 3.81
C SER A 95 -0.48 1.04 2.42
N ALA A 96 0.22 1.88 1.66
CA ALA A 96 0.75 1.54 0.35
C ALA A 96 1.76 0.37 0.42
N SER A 97 2.62 0.36 1.45
CA SER A 97 3.59 -0.71 1.66
C SER A 97 2.92 -2.06 1.96
N LEU A 98 1.91 -2.08 2.85
CA LEU A 98 1.16 -3.29 3.16
C LEU A 98 0.41 -3.84 1.94
N LEU A 99 -0.12 -2.95 1.08
CA LEU A 99 -0.69 -3.38 -0.18
C LEU A 99 0.34 -4.13 -1.01
N VAL A 100 1.52 -3.55 -1.23
CA VAL A 100 2.61 -4.15 -2.01
C VAL A 100 2.95 -5.53 -1.46
N ILE A 101 3.16 -5.66 -0.15
CA ILE A 101 3.41 -6.94 0.53
C ILE A 101 2.30 -7.95 0.21
N THR A 102 1.04 -7.57 0.43
CA THR A 102 -0.12 -8.46 0.22
C THR A 102 -0.28 -8.91 -1.24
N SER A 103 0.04 -8.05 -2.20
CA SER A 103 -0.06 -8.40 -3.63
C SER A 103 1.10 -9.24 -4.12
N LEU A 104 2.30 -9.05 -3.59
CA LEU A 104 3.49 -9.82 -3.99
C LEU A 104 3.48 -11.21 -3.36
N THR A 105 2.84 -11.37 -2.20
CA THR A 105 2.69 -12.64 -1.48
C THR A 105 1.43 -13.42 -1.88
N TYR A 106 0.65 -12.93 -2.85
CA TYR A 106 -0.55 -13.61 -3.34
C TYR A 106 -0.18 -14.94 -4.02
N ARG A 107 -0.75 -16.06 -3.53
CA ARG A 107 -0.44 -17.47 -3.87
C ARG A 107 0.77 -18.12 -3.19
N PHE A 108 1.36 -17.50 -2.18
CA PHE A 108 2.30 -18.23 -1.32
C PHE A 108 1.56 -19.28 -0.46
N PRO A 109 2.20 -20.41 -0.11
CA PRO A 109 1.59 -21.44 0.73
C PRO A 109 1.12 -20.89 2.10
N PHE A 110 1.80 -19.86 2.62
CA PHE A 110 1.48 -19.18 3.89
C PHE A 110 0.69 -17.86 3.72
N HIS A 111 -0.03 -17.69 2.60
CA HIS A 111 -0.72 -16.43 2.30
C HIS A 111 -1.74 -16.01 3.38
N PHE A 112 -2.47 -16.97 3.95
CA PHE A 112 -3.44 -16.69 5.02
C PHE A 112 -2.77 -16.13 6.27
N GLU A 113 -1.65 -16.71 6.68
CA GLU A 113 -0.87 -16.28 7.85
C GLU A 113 -0.32 -14.85 7.65
N ILE A 114 0.23 -14.57 6.47
CA ILE A 114 0.67 -13.22 6.10
C ILE A 114 -0.50 -12.23 6.14
N TRP A 115 -1.68 -12.62 5.65
CA TRP A 115 -2.86 -11.77 5.68
C TRP A 115 -3.32 -11.47 7.11
N VAL A 116 -3.39 -12.50 7.97
CA VAL A 116 -3.71 -12.34 9.40
C VAL A 116 -2.68 -11.44 10.10
N ALA A 117 -1.39 -11.64 9.85
CA ALA A 117 -0.33 -10.81 10.42
C ALA A 117 -0.45 -9.34 9.96
N THR A 118 -0.67 -9.09 8.67
CA THR A 118 -0.85 -7.72 8.15
C THR A 118 -2.10 -7.03 8.69
N ALA A 119 -3.20 -7.77 8.88
CA ALA A 119 -4.42 -7.25 9.49
C ALA A 119 -4.20 -6.89 10.97
N SER A 120 -3.56 -7.78 11.73
CA SER A 120 -3.19 -7.51 13.13
C SER A 120 -2.26 -6.29 13.26
N MET A 121 -1.27 -6.17 12.39
CA MET A 121 -0.35 -5.02 12.37
C MET A 121 -1.07 -3.71 12.06
N MET A 122 -2.03 -3.72 11.12
CA MET A 122 -2.88 -2.56 10.82
C MET A 122 -3.72 -2.13 12.02
N ILE A 123 -4.34 -3.08 12.72
CA ILE A 123 -5.14 -2.80 13.92
C ILE A 123 -4.26 -2.15 14.99
N THR A 124 -3.07 -2.70 15.22
CA THR A 124 -2.12 -2.18 16.20
C THR A 124 -1.66 -0.76 15.84
N TYR A 125 -1.33 -0.52 14.56
CA TYR A 125 -0.98 0.80 14.08
C TYR A 125 -2.13 1.80 14.26
N ALA A 126 -3.35 1.43 13.87
CA ALA A 126 -4.53 2.30 14.05
C ALA A 126 -4.81 2.61 15.51
N SER A 127 -4.66 1.63 16.40
CA SER A 127 -4.80 1.81 17.85
C SER A 127 -3.73 2.75 18.41
N ALA A 128 -2.49 2.63 17.97
CA ALA A 128 -1.41 3.52 18.40
C ALA A 128 -1.69 4.97 17.94
N ILE A 129 -2.09 5.15 16.67
CA ILE A 129 -2.46 6.48 16.17
C ILE A 129 -3.65 7.07 16.93
N PHE A 130 -4.63 6.25 17.35
CA PHE A 130 -5.73 6.70 18.22
C PHE A 130 -5.23 7.19 19.57
N ALA A 131 -4.33 6.43 20.19
CA ALA A 131 -3.82 6.75 21.51
C ALA A 131 -3.04 8.07 21.52
N VAL A 132 -2.26 8.35 20.47
CA VAL A 132 -1.39 9.55 20.42
C VAL A 132 -2.08 10.79 19.84
N THR A 133 -3.29 10.69 19.29
CA THR A 133 -3.98 11.81 18.62
C THR A 133 -5.11 12.37 19.50
N PRO A 134 -5.21 13.70 19.71
CA PRO A 134 -6.28 14.31 20.49
C PRO A 134 -7.68 13.98 19.95
N ARG A 135 -8.65 13.74 20.85
CA ARG A 135 -10.02 13.29 20.53
C ARG A 135 -10.90 14.29 19.77
N GLU A 136 -10.47 15.54 19.68
CA GLU A 136 -11.19 16.64 19.04
C GLU A 136 -11.01 16.63 17.51
N SER A 137 -11.71 15.72 16.80
CA SER A 137 -12.38 15.98 15.50
C SER A 137 -12.63 14.70 14.67
N VAL A 138 -13.74 14.73 13.92
CA VAL A 138 -14.22 13.83 12.85
C VAL A 138 -13.18 13.26 11.87
N HIS A 139 -11.97 13.80 11.85
CA HIS A 139 -10.81 13.32 11.08
C HIS A 139 -10.39 11.88 11.45
N PHE A 140 -10.62 11.43 12.69
CA PHE A 140 -10.30 10.06 13.12
C PHE A 140 -11.09 8.99 12.34
N ARG A 141 -12.35 9.27 11.99
CA ARG A 141 -13.19 8.40 11.14
C ARG A 141 -12.71 8.35 9.69
N TYR A 142 -12.25 9.47 9.14
CA TYR A 142 -11.66 9.51 7.80
C TYR A 142 -10.31 8.81 7.72
N LEU A 143 -9.51 8.84 8.80
CA LEU A 143 -8.22 8.14 8.87
C LEU A 143 -8.38 6.61 8.75
N LEU A 144 -9.40 6.05 9.41
CA LEU A 144 -9.79 4.64 9.28
C LEU A 144 -10.31 4.29 7.87
N ILE A 145 -11.07 5.19 7.25
CA ILE A 145 -11.55 5.02 5.87
C ILE A 145 -10.36 5.05 4.90
N THR A 146 -9.40 5.97 5.05
CA THR A 146 -8.18 6.03 4.25
C THR A 146 -7.28 4.80 4.43
N ALA A 147 -7.22 4.19 5.61
CA ALA A 147 -6.49 2.94 5.83
C ALA A 147 -7.16 1.73 5.15
N ALA A 148 -8.50 1.73 5.05
CA ALA A 148 -9.28 0.65 4.44
C ALA A 148 -9.41 0.75 2.90
N VAL A 149 -9.48 1.97 2.35
CA VAL A 149 -9.66 2.24 0.91
C VAL A 149 -8.64 1.54 0.00
N PRO A 150 -7.33 1.49 0.31
CA PRO A 150 -6.33 0.82 -0.50
C PRO A 150 -6.55 -0.70 -0.54
N PHE A 151 -6.99 -1.29 0.58
CA PHE A 151 -7.28 -2.72 0.69
C PHE A 151 -8.56 -3.07 -0.05
N VAL A 152 -9.61 -2.26 0.09
CA VAL A 152 -10.87 -2.39 -0.65
C VAL A 152 -10.65 -2.22 -2.14
N THR A 153 -9.82 -1.27 -2.59
CA THR A 153 -9.51 -1.08 -4.01
C THR A 153 -8.66 -2.21 -4.59
N ARG A 154 -7.61 -2.69 -3.90
CA ARG A 154 -6.86 -3.88 -4.38
C ARG A 154 -7.71 -5.15 -4.36
N PHE A 155 -8.54 -5.34 -3.34
CA PHE A 155 -9.50 -6.44 -3.28
C PHE A 155 -10.52 -6.36 -4.42
N LEU A 156 -11.10 -5.18 -4.68
CA LEU A 156 -12.01 -4.96 -5.82
C LEU A 156 -11.32 -5.26 -7.14
N ILE A 157 -10.10 -4.77 -7.37
CA ILE A 157 -9.38 -4.98 -8.64
C ILE A 157 -9.07 -6.47 -8.86
N GLN A 158 -8.63 -7.17 -7.81
CA GLN A 158 -8.39 -8.62 -7.90
C GLN A 158 -9.69 -9.42 -8.11
N MET A 159 -10.77 -9.06 -7.42
CA MET A 159 -12.10 -9.63 -7.60
C MET A 159 -12.64 -9.39 -9.01
N LEU A 160 -12.58 -8.16 -9.52
CA LEU A 160 -13.01 -7.80 -10.87
C LEU A 160 -12.21 -8.54 -11.94
N LYS A 161 -10.89 -8.71 -11.76
CA LYS A 161 -10.07 -9.52 -12.67
C LYS A 161 -10.45 -11.00 -12.64
N LYS A 162 -10.71 -11.57 -11.45
CA LYS A 162 -11.16 -12.97 -11.29
C LYS A 162 -12.52 -13.19 -11.97
N PHE A 163 -13.49 -12.30 -11.74
CA PHE A 163 -14.80 -12.35 -12.39
C PHE A 163 -14.72 -12.20 -13.90
N ARG A 164 -13.94 -11.24 -14.42
CA ARG A 164 -13.74 -11.07 -15.88
C ARG A 164 -13.09 -12.30 -16.51
N LYS A 165 -12.14 -12.94 -15.83
CA LYS A 165 -11.50 -14.18 -16.29
C LYS A 165 -12.47 -15.37 -16.26
N SER A 166 -13.33 -15.46 -15.25
CA SER A 166 -14.39 -16.49 -15.15
C SER A 166 -15.44 -16.33 -16.25
N LYS A 167 -15.87 -15.10 -16.54
CA LYS A 167 -16.85 -14.79 -17.60
C LYS A 167 -16.28 -15.05 -19.00
N LYS A 168 -15.00 -14.72 -19.24
CA LYS A 168 -14.31 -15.05 -20.49
C LYS A 168 -14.24 -16.57 -20.74
N ARG A 169 -13.92 -17.37 -19.71
CA ARG A 169 -13.89 -18.84 -19.83
C ARG A 169 -15.28 -19.43 -20.10
N ALA A 170 -16.32 -18.94 -19.42
CA ALA A 170 -17.69 -19.40 -19.66
C ALA A 170 -18.16 -19.12 -21.11
N CYS A 171 -17.82 -17.97 -21.67
CA CYS A 171 -18.15 -17.64 -23.07
C CYS A 171 -17.36 -18.50 -24.07
N SER A 172 -16.05 -18.67 -23.84
CA SER A 172 -15.19 -19.52 -24.67
C SER A 172 -15.66 -20.98 -24.68
N ASN A 173 -16.08 -21.50 -23.53
CA ASN A 173 -16.59 -22.86 -23.43
C ASN A 173 -17.95 -23.00 -24.13
N LYS A 174 -18.84 -22.01 -24.01
CA LYS A 174 -20.12 -22.03 -24.75
C LYS A 174 -19.89 -22.02 -26.26
N LEU A 175 -18.96 -21.20 -26.77
CA LEU A 175 -18.67 -21.13 -28.20
C LEU A 175 -18.11 -22.46 -28.72
N SER A 176 -17.16 -23.05 -27.99
CA SER A 176 -16.59 -24.37 -28.33
C SER A 176 -17.63 -25.50 -28.33
N THR A 177 -18.64 -25.45 -27.44
CA THR A 177 -19.73 -26.44 -27.43
C THR A 177 -20.70 -26.24 -28.60
N TYR A 178 -20.96 -24.99 -29.01
CA TYR A 178 -21.79 -24.70 -30.19
C TYR A 178 -21.11 -25.18 -31.48
N ASP A 179 -19.81 -24.93 -31.64
CA ASP A 179 -19.07 -25.36 -32.83
C ASP A 179 -19.05 -26.90 -32.96
N GLN A 180 -18.88 -27.63 -31.85
CA GLN A 180 -18.95 -29.10 -31.84
C GLN A 180 -20.34 -29.67 -32.17
N GLU A 181 -21.42 -29.01 -31.76
CA GLU A 181 -22.78 -29.48 -32.04
C GLU A 181 -23.19 -29.21 -33.51
N VAL A 182 -22.71 -28.12 -34.10
CA VAL A 182 -22.93 -27.79 -35.52
C VAL A 182 -22.14 -28.72 -36.44
N ASP A 183 -20.88 -29.04 -36.11
CA ASP A 183 -20.07 -29.98 -36.90
C ASP A 183 -20.61 -31.41 -36.81
N GLY A 184 -21.13 -31.82 -35.64
CA GLY A 184 -21.78 -33.11 -35.45
C GLY A 184 -23.06 -33.27 -36.28
N GLN A 185 -23.86 -32.21 -36.41
CA GLN A 185 -25.07 -32.23 -37.27
C GLN A 185 -24.76 -32.16 -38.77
N THR A 186 -23.63 -31.56 -39.15
CA THR A 186 -23.23 -31.40 -40.56
C THR A 186 -22.57 -32.68 -41.10
N GLY A 187 -21.83 -33.42 -40.26
CA GLY A 187 -21.23 -34.72 -40.62
C GLY A 187 -22.23 -35.88 -40.75
N GLN A 188 -23.48 -35.70 -40.30
CA GLN A 188 -24.55 -36.70 -40.39
C GLN A 188 -25.46 -36.51 -41.61
N ARG A 189 -25.14 -35.55 -42.49
CA ARG A 189 -25.94 -35.17 -43.67
C ARG A 189 -25.23 -35.41 -45.01
N VAL A 190 -24.22 -36.27 -45.05
CA VAL A 190 -23.52 -36.70 -46.27
C VAL A 190 -23.70 -38.20 -46.47
#